data_AF-A0A4R6WWF3-F1
#
_entry.id   AF-A0A4R6WWF3-F1
#
_cell.length_a   1.000
_cell.length_b   1.000
_cell.length_c   1.000
_cell.angle_alpha   90.00
_cell.angle_beta   90.00
_cell.angle_gamma   90.00
#
_symmetry.space_group_name_H-M   'P 1'
#
loop_
_entity.id
_entity.type
_entity.pdbx_description
1 polymer ?
#
loop_
_entity_poly.entity_id
_entity_poly.type
_entity_poly.pdbx_seq_one_letter_code
_entity_poly.pdbx_strand_id
1 'polypeptide(L)'
;MSKSIVTRLAAAALVTGSVLGTAGLAAAQDMNAMYSQYHQAIRAAEVCRDMKLDPATWSKVSTYIDQKINYEIPAGQRLTLIEAAKTDTRVLVEKKGCDSEDVGALLGLYDSELASL
;
A
#
# COMPACT_ATOMS: atom_id res chain seq x y z
N MET A 1 -42.75 -12.26 -51.39
CA MET A 1 -43.92 -12.96 -50.80
C MET A 1 -43.46 -14.31 -50.27
N SER A 2 -43.89 -14.69 -49.06
CA SER A 2 -43.72 -16.01 -48.40
C SER A 2 -42.31 -16.34 -47.89
N LYS A 3 -42.06 -16.92 -46.71
CA LYS A 3 -42.83 -17.23 -45.49
C LYS A 3 -41.79 -17.67 -44.42
N SER A 4 -41.95 -17.15 -43.21
CA SER A 4 -41.72 -17.75 -41.87
C SER A 4 -40.61 -18.78 -41.65
N ILE A 5 -39.80 -18.60 -40.59
CA ILE A 5 -39.68 -19.55 -39.46
C ILE A 5 -39.18 -18.80 -38.22
N VAL A 6 -39.86 -19.10 -37.13
CA VAL A 6 -39.74 -18.56 -35.77
C VAL A 6 -38.66 -19.34 -35.02
N THR A 7 -37.70 -18.65 -34.42
CA THR A 7 -36.80 -19.26 -33.43
C THR A 7 -36.98 -18.54 -32.10
N ARG A 8 -37.60 -19.24 -31.15
CA ARG A 8 -37.70 -18.85 -29.75
C ARG A 8 -36.37 -19.14 -29.05
N LEU A 9 -35.71 -18.12 -28.52
CA LEU A 9 -34.81 -18.20 -27.36
C LEU A 9 -35.34 -17.16 -26.36
N ALA A 10 -36.06 -17.56 -25.31
CA ALA A 10 -35.53 -18.07 -24.05
C ALA A 10 -34.64 -17.06 -23.31
N ALA A 11 -35.29 -16.33 -22.40
CA ALA A 11 -34.85 -16.00 -21.05
C ALA A 11 -33.43 -15.45 -20.82
N ALA A 12 -33.36 -14.18 -20.45
CA ALA A 12 -32.62 -13.75 -19.26
C ALA A 12 -33.16 -12.38 -18.84
N ALA A 13 -34.08 -12.36 -17.87
CA ALA A 13 -34.36 -11.16 -17.11
C ALA A 13 -33.09 -10.82 -16.32
N LEU A 14 -32.33 -9.84 -16.82
CA LEU A 14 -31.20 -9.26 -16.10
C LEU A 14 -31.76 -8.62 -14.83
N VAL A 15 -31.64 -9.37 -13.73
CA VAL A 15 -31.82 -8.86 -12.37
C VAL A 15 -30.86 -7.69 -12.23
N THR A 16 -31.45 -6.51 -12.10
CA THR A 16 -30.83 -5.29 -11.58
C THR A 16 -30.28 -5.57 -10.19
N GLY A 17 -29.07 -6.11 -10.14
CA GLY A 17 -28.25 -6.22 -8.93
C GLY A 17 -27.35 -5.00 -8.85
N SER A 18 -27.74 -4.06 -8.00
CA SER A 18 -27.01 -2.85 -7.63
C SER A 18 -25.52 -3.11 -7.35
N VAL A 19 -24.67 -2.75 -8.31
CA VAL A 19 -23.25 -2.44 -8.09
C VAL A 19 -23.15 -1.10 -7.36
N LEU A 20 -23.46 -1.11 -6.07
CA LEU A 20 -23.09 -0.06 -5.13
C LEU A 20 -22.08 -0.68 -4.17
N GLY A 21 -20.77 -0.52 -4.44
CA GLY A 21 -19.75 -1.00 -3.50
C GLY A 21 -18.29 -1.11 -3.97
N THR A 22 -17.94 -0.79 -5.22
CA THR A 22 -16.54 -0.95 -5.69
C THR A 22 -15.63 0.25 -5.40
N ALA A 23 -16.17 1.41 -4.99
CA ALA A 23 -15.36 2.61 -4.76
C ALA A 23 -14.53 2.56 -3.46
N GLY A 24 -14.95 1.78 -2.44
CA GLY A 24 -14.25 1.71 -1.14
C GLY A 24 -13.05 0.77 -1.10
N LEU A 25 -13.02 -0.25 -1.96
CA LEU A 25 -11.93 -1.25 -1.95
C LEU A 25 -10.66 -0.72 -2.62
N ALA A 26 -10.80 0.14 -3.64
CA ALA A 26 -9.65 0.71 -4.33
C ALA A 26 -8.88 1.71 -3.46
N ALA A 27 -9.59 2.59 -2.74
CA ALA A 27 -8.97 3.55 -1.82
C ALA A 27 -8.25 2.86 -0.64
N ALA A 28 -8.86 1.84 -0.05
CA ALA A 28 -8.23 1.09 1.05
C ALA A 28 -6.95 0.35 0.61
N GLN A 29 -6.89 -0.16 -0.63
CA GLN A 29 -5.67 -0.77 -1.17
C GLN A 29 -4.55 0.26 -1.34
N ASP A 30 -4.88 1.47 -1.82
CA ASP A 30 -3.93 2.57 -1.99
C ASP A 30 -3.32 3.02 -0.65
N MET A 31 -4.14 3.16 0.39
CA MET A 31 -3.67 3.56 1.73
C MET A 31 -2.79 2.50 2.39
N ASN A 32 -3.13 1.21 2.28
CA ASN A 32 -2.31 0.12 2.83
C ASN A 32 -0.94 0.03 2.14
N ALA A 33 -0.90 0.25 0.82
CA ALA A 33 0.34 0.27 0.05
C ALA A 33 1.21 1.47 0.47
N MET A 34 0.62 2.66 0.58
CA MET A 34 1.31 3.87 1.03
C MET A 34 1.89 3.70 2.44
N TYR A 35 1.09 3.18 3.38
CA TYR A 35 1.55 2.87 4.73
C TYR A 35 2.74 1.93 4.75
N SER A 36 2.66 0.84 3.97
CA SER A 36 3.74 -0.14 3.85
C SER A 36 4.99 0.51 3.27
N GLN A 37 4.87 1.32 2.23
CA GLN A 37 6.00 1.96 1.57
C GLN A 37 6.76 2.92 2.49
N TYR A 38 6.08 3.70 3.33
CA TYR A 38 6.75 4.51 4.35
C TYR A 38 7.52 3.66 5.36
N HIS A 39 6.93 2.55 5.83
CA HIS A 39 7.62 1.66 6.75
C HIS A 39 8.79 0.90 6.10
N GLN A 40 8.69 0.60 4.80
CA GLN A 40 9.80 0.07 4.01
C GLN A 40 10.93 1.11 3.90
N ALA A 41 10.61 2.38 3.64
CA ALA A 41 11.58 3.47 3.58
C ALA A 41 12.33 3.66 4.90
N ILE A 42 11.62 3.67 6.03
CA ILE A 42 12.25 3.70 7.36
C ILE A 42 13.17 2.50 7.54
N ARG A 43 12.70 1.29 7.21
CA ARG A 43 13.51 0.07 7.37
C ARG A 43 14.75 0.08 6.49
N ALA A 44 14.64 0.57 5.26
CA ALA A 44 15.76 0.70 4.34
C ALA A 44 16.82 1.64 4.94
N ALA A 45 16.41 2.79 5.48
CA ALA A 45 17.31 3.72 6.15
C ALA A 45 17.98 3.08 7.38
N GLU A 46 17.22 2.40 8.24
CA GLU A 46 17.78 1.71 9.42
C GLU A 46 18.86 0.69 9.05
N VAL A 47 18.61 -0.15 8.04
CA VAL A 47 19.52 -1.23 7.65
C VAL A 47 20.70 -0.69 6.85
N CYS A 48 20.47 0.19 5.88
CA CYS A 48 21.52 0.65 4.97
C CYS A 48 22.41 1.75 5.54
N ARG A 49 21.96 2.46 6.58
CA ARG A 49 22.71 3.56 7.20
C ARG A 49 23.06 3.31 8.67
N ASP A 50 22.77 2.09 9.17
CA ASP A 50 22.95 1.69 10.56
C ASP A 50 22.40 2.72 11.57
N MET A 51 21.19 3.21 11.28
CA MET A 51 20.53 4.22 12.10
C MET A 51 19.30 3.68 12.81
N LYS A 52 18.87 4.39 13.86
CA LYS A 52 17.60 4.12 14.55
C LYS A 52 16.92 5.44 14.86
N LEU A 53 15.61 5.47 14.67
CA LEU A 53 14.79 6.59 15.11
C LEU A 53 14.63 6.52 16.64
N ASP A 54 14.87 7.64 17.32
CA ASP A 54 14.54 7.78 18.73
C ASP A 54 13.02 7.90 18.93
N PRO A 55 12.50 7.73 20.16
CA PRO A 55 11.06 7.77 20.42
C PRO A 55 10.37 9.09 20.02
N ALA A 56 11.05 10.24 20.15
CA ALA A 56 10.47 11.52 19.79
C ALA A 56 10.34 11.64 18.26
N THR A 57 11.36 11.21 17.52
CA THR A 57 11.32 11.16 16.05
C THR A 57 10.27 10.16 15.55
N TRP A 58 10.15 8.98 16.20
CA TRP A 58 9.09 8.01 15.89
C TRP A 58 7.69 8.60 16.03
N SER A 59 7.44 9.42 17.06
CA SER A 59 6.14 10.05 17.25
C SER A 59 5.79 11.01 16.10
N LYS A 60 6.77 11.79 15.63
CA LYS A 60 6.57 12.72 14.50
C LYS A 60 6.34 11.98 13.19
N VAL A 61 7.20 11.00 12.88
CA VAL A 61 7.08 10.17 11.67
C VAL A 61 5.75 9.41 11.65
N SER A 62 5.35 8.83 12.77
CA SER A 62 4.06 8.12 12.87
C SER A 62 2.87 9.06 12.62
N THR A 63 2.92 10.26 13.19
CA THR A 63 1.87 11.28 12.97
C THR A 63 1.81 11.71 11.51
N TYR A 64 2.97 11.91 10.87
CA TYR A 64 3.06 12.27 9.46
C TYR A 64 2.44 11.19 8.56
N ILE A 65 2.82 9.92 8.77
CA ILE A 65 2.29 8.80 8.00
C ILE A 65 0.78 8.68 8.21
N ASP A 66 0.30 8.82 9.44
CA ASP A 66 -1.13 8.76 9.75
C ASP A 66 -1.95 9.81 9.01
N GLN A 67 -1.41 11.02 8.84
CA GLN A 67 -2.03 12.06 8.03
C GLN A 67 -2.07 11.69 6.54
N LYS A 68 -1.01 11.05 6.01
CA LYS A 68 -0.95 10.61 4.61
C LYS A 68 -1.99 9.55 4.28
N ILE A 69 -2.25 8.66 5.22
CA ILE A 69 -3.25 7.59 5.08
C ILE A 69 -4.65 7.98 5.57
N ASN A 70 -4.89 9.26 5.87
CA ASN A 70 -6.14 9.78 6.42
C ASN A 70 -6.66 9.01 7.66
N TYR A 71 -5.75 8.42 8.45
CA TYR A 71 -6.08 7.58 9.61
C TYR A 71 -6.97 6.36 9.31
N GLU A 72 -7.08 5.92 8.04
CA GLU A 72 -8.08 4.92 7.63
C GLU A 72 -7.73 3.48 8.01
N ILE A 73 -6.46 3.20 8.32
CA ILE A 73 -6.01 1.83 8.62
C ILE A 73 -6.21 1.51 10.11
N PRO A 74 -6.98 0.47 10.47
CA PRO A 74 -7.19 0.07 11.86
C PRO A 74 -5.93 -0.51 12.50
N ALA A 75 -5.77 -0.32 13.82
CA ALA A 75 -4.56 -0.70 14.56
C ALA A 75 -4.12 -2.16 14.37
N GLY A 76 -5.07 -3.11 14.31
CA GLY A 76 -4.75 -4.52 14.09
C GLY A 76 -4.10 -4.80 12.73
N GLN A 77 -4.51 -4.08 11.68
CA GLN A 77 -3.95 -4.23 10.34
C GLN A 77 -2.59 -3.55 10.20
N ARG A 78 -2.38 -2.44 10.90
CA ARG A 78 -1.10 -1.70 10.89
C ARG A 78 0.08 -2.58 11.29
N LEU A 79 -0.06 -3.38 12.34
CA LEU A 79 1.02 -4.27 12.80
C LEU A 79 1.42 -5.27 11.71
N THR A 80 0.44 -5.87 11.03
CA THR A 80 0.71 -6.80 9.93
C THR A 80 1.45 -6.12 8.78
N LEU A 81 1.04 -4.91 8.39
CA LEU A 81 1.69 -4.14 7.33
C LEU A 81 3.13 -3.75 7.71
N ILE A 82 3.36 -3.32 8.96
CA ILE A 82 4.69 -2.97 9.46
C ILE A 82 5.63 -4.18 9.40
N GLU A 83 5.20 -5.33 9.91
CA GLU A 83 6.05 -6.53 9.95
C GLU A 83 6.33 -7.09 8.55
N ALA A 84 5.34 -7.03 7.64
CA ALA A 84 5.54 -7.35 6.23
C ALA A 84 6.55 -6.39 5.57
N ALA A 85 6.35 -5.08 5.72
CA ALA A 85 7.25 -4.05 5.20
C ALA A 85 8.70 -4.24 5.67
N LYS A 86 8.90 -4.55 6.96
CA LYS A 86 10.24 -4.82 7.52
C LYS A 86 10.88 -6.06 6.89
N THR A 87 10.11 -7.14 6.76
CA THR A 87 10.58 -8.40 6.19
C THR A 87 10.94 -8.24 4.72
N ASP A 88 10.04 -7.64 3.93
CA ASP A 88 10.22 -7.43 2.50
C ASP A 88 11.43 -6.54 2.21
N THR A 89 11.59 -5.45 2.98
CA THR A 89 12.73 -4.55 2.82
C THR A 89 14.05 -5.23 3.18
N ARG A 90 14.06 -6.04 4.25
CA ARG A 90 15.24 -6.81 4.61
C ARG A 90 15.63 -7.77 3.49
N VAL A 91 14.68 -8.51 2.95
CA VAL A 91 14.90 -9.43 1.82
C VAL A 91 15.38 -8.67 0.58
N LEU A 92 14.82 -7.49 0.30
CA LEU A 92 15.22 -6.64 -0.81
C LEU A 92 16.68 -6.20 -0.67
N VAL A 93 17.07 -5.67 0.50
CA VAL A 93 18.44 -5.24 0.79
C VAL A 93 19.41 -6.42 0.76
N GLU A 94 19.07 -7.56 1.33
CA GLU A 94 19.92 -8.77 1.31
C GLU A 94 20.15 -9.28 -0.12
N LYS A 95 19.14 -9.18 -1.00
CA LYS A 95 19.23 -9.68 -2.38
C LYS A 95 19.88 -8.70 -3.35
N LYS A 96 19.59 -7.40 -3.23
CA LYS A 96 19.98 -6.39 -4.21
C LYS A 96 21.05 -5.42 -3.73
N GLY A 97 21.26 -5.35 -2.41
CA GLY A 97 22.16 -4.38 -1.79
C GLY A 97 21.54 -2.98 -1.67
N CYS A 98 22.16 -2.17 -0.82
CA CYS A 98 21.71 -0.81 -0.51
C CYS A 98 21.85 0.17 -1.68
N ASP A 99 22.75 -0.12 -2.62
CA ASP A 99 23.01 0.72 -3.80
C ASP A 99 22.09 0.38 -5.00
N SER A 100 21.18 -0.58 -4.83
CA SER A 100 20.23 -0.92 -5.89
C SER A 100 19.19 0.18 -6.10
N GLU A 101 18.71 0.33 -7.34
CA GLU A 101 17.69 1.34 -7.70
C GLU A 101 16.45 1.25 -6.80
N ASP A 102 15.95 0.03 -6.54
CA ASP A 102 14.76 -0.18 -5.70
C ASP A 102 14.98 0.29 -4.25
N VAL A 103 16.15 -0.01 -3.66
CA VAL A 103 16.47 0.44 -2.30
C VAL A 103 16.75 1.94 -2.31
N GLY A 104 17.39 2.45 -3.36
CA GLY A 104 17.61 3.88 -3.58
C GLY A 104 16.31 4.67 -3.63
N ALA A 105 15.25 4.13 -4.24
CA ALA A 105 13.93 4.77 -4.24
C ALA A 105 13.31 4.85 -2.83
N LEU A 106 13.45 3.79 -2.02
CA LEU A 106 13.00 3.78 -0.63
C LEU A 106 13.80 4.76 0.24
N LEU A 107 15.11 4.82 0.05
CA LEU A 107 15.97 5.79 0.72
C LEU A 107 15.65 7.23 0.30
N GLY A 108 15.35 7.45 -0.99
CA GLY A 108 14.92 8.75 -1.51
C GLY A 108 13.60 9.22 -0.88
N LEU A 109 12.63 8.31 -0.69
CA LEU A 109 11.39 8.61 0.03
C LEU A 109 11.66 8.96 1.50
N TYR A 110 12.56 8.23 2.16
CA TYR A 110 12.95 8.55 3.53
C TYR A 110 13.57 9.95 3.62
N ASP A 111 14.49 10.28 2.71
CA ASP A 111 15.19 11.57 2.72
C ASP A 111 14.27 12.75 2.41
N SER A 112 13.35 12.58 1.46
CA SER A 112 12.48 13.66 1.01
C SER A 112 11.35 13.97 1.99
N GLU A 113 10.82 12.96 2.69
CA GLU A 113 9.61 13.12 3.50
C GLU A 113 9.82 12.93 5.00
N LEU A 114 10.81 12.14 5.42
CA LEU A 114 10.91 11.68 6.82
C LEU A 114 12.16 12.18 7.55
N ALA A 115 13.29 12.34 6.86
CA ALA A 115 14.59 12.63 7.49
C ALA A 115 14.66 13.99 8.21
N SER A 116 13.75 14.92 7.91
CA SER A 116 13.74 16.28 8.47
C SER A 116 12.66 16.52 9.54
N LEU A 117 11.87 15.50 9.88
CA LEU A 117 10.79 15.61 10.88
C LEU A 117 11.35 15.62 12.30
#